data_AF-A0A7W2B4X2-F1
#
_entry.id   AF-A0A7W2B4X2-F1
#
_cell.length_a   1.000
_cell.length_b   1.000
_cell.length_c   1.000
_cell.angle_alpha   90.00
_cell.angle_beta   90.00
_cell.angle_gamma   90.00
#
_symmetry.space_group_name_H-M   'P 1'
#
loop_
_entity.id
_entity.type
_entity.pdbx_description
1 polymer ?
#
loop_
_entity_poly.entity_id
_entity_poly.type
_entity_poly.pdbx_seq_one_letter_code
_entity_poly.pdbx_strand_id
1 'polypeptide(L)'
;MIVVSNDSDNLKISLNHFGIDSSKINYNLSIETLYGLCVENDLGKLTDKNVLAINTGKFTGRSPKDRYIVSDSITKDKVWWGEINRP
;
A
#
# COMPACT_ATOMS: atom_id res chain seq x y z
N MET A 1 22.58 8.45 -16.24
CA MET A 1 21.63 7.37 -15.90
C MET A 1 22.39 6.40 -15.00
N ILE A 2 22.39 6.64 -13.69
CA ILE A 2 23.06 5.74 -12.73
C ILE A 2 22.00 4.75 -12.29
N VAL A 3 22.06 3.55 -12.85
CA VAL A 3 21.38 2.38 -12.28
C VAL A 3 22.21 2.01 -11.06
N VAL A 4 21.76 2.44 -9.87
CA VAL A 4 22.32 1.87 -8.63
C VAL A 4 21.79 0.44 -8.57
N SER A 5 22.67 -0.50 -8.89
CA SER A 5 22.46 -1.92 -8.66
C SER A 5 22.24 -2.11 -7.16
N ASN A 6 20.98 -2.27 -6.74
CA ASN A 6 20.71 -2.85 -5.44
C ASN A 6 21.17 -4.30 -5.50
N ASP A 7 22.20 -4.63 -4.72
CA ASP A 7 22.61 -5.98 -4.38
C ASP A 7 21.39 -6.83 -4.02
N SER A 8 20.86 -7.52 -5.02
CA SER A 8 19.67 -8.37 -4.95
C SER A 8 20.05 -9.78 -5.39
N ASP A 9 21.19 -10.27 -4.93
CA ASP A 9 21.51 -11.69 -5.03
C ASP A 9 20.50 -12.48 -4.16
N ASN A 10 19.47 -13.00 -4.84
CA ASN A 10 18.63 -14.14 -4.44
C ASN A 10 17.79 -14.05 -3.16
N LEU A 11 16.98 -13.00 -3.01
CA LEU A 11 15.71 -13.16 -2.30
C LEU A 11 14.63 -13.56 -3.32
N LYS A 12 14.34 -14.87 -3.43
CA LYS A 12 13.13 -15.37 -4.12
C LYS A 12 11.90 -14.99 -3.31
N ILE A 13 11.48 -13.74 -3.42
CA ILE A 13 10.26 -13.24 -2.81
C ILE A 13 9.09 -13.84 -3.60
N SER A 14 8.25 -14.62 -2.92
CA SER A 14 7.03 -15.18 -3.49
C SER A 14 5.84 -14.75 -2.64
N LEU A 15 4.74 -14.41 -3.30
CA LEU A 15 3.48 -14.05 -2.67
C LEU A 15 2.41 -15.15 -2.80
N ASN A 16 2.79 -16.31 -3.35
CA ASN A 16 1.85 -17.40 -3.66
C ASN A 16 1.14 -17.93 -2.41
N HIS A 17 1.81 -17.92 -1.26
CA HIS A 17 1.19 -18.31 0.02
C HIS A 17 0.05 -17.37 0.43
N PHE A 18 0.07 -16.10 -0.01
CA PHE A 18 -1.03 -15.15 0.16
C PHE A 18 -2.07 -15.24 -0.97
N GLY A 19 -1.93 -16.21 -1.89
CA GLY A 19 -2.80 -16.38 -3.04
C GLY A 19 -2.57 -15.37 -4.18
N ILE A 20 -1.44 -14.65 -4.16
CA ILE A 20 -1.10 -13.66 -5.20
C ILE A 20 -0.08 -14.28 -6.15
N ASP A 21 -0.48 -14.48 -7.40
CA ASP A 21 0.40 -14.86 -8.50
C ASP A 21 0.68 -13.61 -9.36
N SER A 22 1.92 -13.14 -9.35
CA SER A 22 2.33 -11.93 -10.07
C SER A 22 3.61 -12.17 -10.85
N SER A 23 3.63 -11.71 -12.11
CA SER A 23 4.81 -11.76 -12.98
C SER A 23 5.86 -10.70 -12.64
N LYS A 24 5.50 -9.66 -11.90
CA LYS A 24 6.40 -8.57 -11.49
C LYS A 24 6.19 -8.19 -10.04
N ILE A 25 7.29 -8.16 -9.29
CA ILE A 25 7.32 -7.75 -7.88
C ILE A 25 8.32 -6.60 -7.77
N ASN A 26 7.84 -5.42 -7.39
CA ASN A 26 8.71 -4.29 -7.06
C ASN A 26 8.90 -4.28 -5.54
N TYR A 27 10.07 -4.71 -5.07
CA TYR A 27 10.34 -4.87 -3.64
C TYR A 27 11.16 -3.70 -3.10
N ASN A 28 10.71 -3.10 -1.99
CA ASN A 28 11.42 -2.03 -1.28
C ASN A 28 12.01 -0.94 -2.19
N LEU A 29 11.21 -0.43 -3.12
CA LEU A 29 11.63 0.66 -4.01
C LEU A 29 12.06 1.90 -3.22
N SER A 30 13.05 2.62 -3.74
CA SER A 30 13.49 3.88 -3.16
C SER A 30 12.40 4.96 -3.31
N ILE A 31 12.50 6.01 -2.49
CA ILE A 31 11.56 7.15 -2.53
C ILE A 31 11.59 7.80 -3.91
N GLU A 32 12.77 7.98 -4.50
CA GLU A 32 12.96 8.59 -5.82
C GLU A 32 12.27 7.78 -6.91
N THR A 33 12.38 6.44 -6.84
CA THR A 33 11.73 5.53 -7.78
C THR A 33 10.21 5.60 -7.62
N LEU A 34 9.69 5.61 -6.39
CA LEU A 34 8.26 5.73 -6.12
C LEU A 34 7.69 7.08 -6.61
N TYR A 35 8.42 8.18 -6.42
CA TYR A 35 8.03 9.50 -6.92
C TYR A 35 7.95 9.51 -8.44
N GLY A 36 8.98 8.99 -9.13
CA GLY A 36 9.01 8.87 -10.58
C GLY A 36 7.81 8.10 -11.10
N LEU A 37 7.57 6.91 -10.54
CA LEU A 37 6.41 6.08 -10.92
C LEU A 37 5.08 6.79 -10.71
N CYS A 38 4.91 7.54 -9.61
CA CYS A 38 3.66 8.27 -9.39
C CYS A 38 3.40 9.34 -10.46
N VAL A 39 4.43 10.05 -10.90
CA VAL A 39 4.33 11.08 -11.94
C VAL A 39 4.13 10.44 -13.32
N GLU A 40 4.91 9.40 -13.64
CA GLU A 40 4.83 8.69 -14.93
C GLU A 40 3.47 8.02 -15.17
N ASN A 41 2.78 7.61 -14.10
CA ASN A 41 1.48 6.95 -14.18
C ASN A 41 0.29 7.90 -13.88
N ASP A 42 0.51 9.22 -13.91
CA ASP A 42 -0.54 10.23 -13.64
C ASP A 42 -1.26 10.06 -12.29
N LEU A 43 -0.61 9.44 -11.29
CA LEU A 43 -1.15 9.24 -9.94
C LEU A 43 -0.98 10.48 -9.05
N GLY A 44 -0.10 11.39 -9.45
CA GLY A 44 0.23 12.60 -8.72
C GLY A 44 0.97 13.61 -9.57
N LYS A 45 1.17 14.82 -9.03
CA LYS A 45 1.96 15.88 -9.66
C LYS A 45 2.94 16.47 -8.67
N LEU A 46 4.11 16.88 -9.16
CA LEU A 46 5.04 17.67 -8.36
C LEU A 46 4.56 19.11 -8.29
N THR A 47 4.60 19.68 -7.08
CA THR A 47 4.47 21.12 -6.86
C THR A 47 5.75 21.84 -7.26
N ASP A 48 5.72 23.17 -7.31
CA ASP A 48 6.89 24.02 -7.60
C ASP A 48 8.04 23.85 -6.58
N LYS A 49 7.77 23.19 -5.45
CA LYS A 49 8.75 22.85 -4.41
C LYS A 49 9.18 21.37 -4.44
N ASN A 50 8.89 20.65 -5.54
CA ASN A 50 9.17 19.23 -5.72
C ASN A 50 8.52 18.31 -4.67
N VAL A 51 7.44 18.76 -4.05
CA VAL A 51 6.61 17.91 -3.16
C VAL A 51 5.56 17.21 -4.01
N LEU A 52 5.40 15.90 -3.83
CA LEU A 52 4.38 15.11 -4.51
C LEU A 52 2.98 15.42 -3.94
N ALA A 53 2.14 16.03 -4.77
CA ALA A 53 0.73 16.29 -4.48
C ALA A 53 -0.16 15.20 -5.10
N ILE A 54 -1.04 14.64 -4.28
CA ILE A 54 -1.97 13.56 -4.65
C ILE A 54 -3.41 14.03 -4.41
N ASN A 55 -4.32 13.65 -5.31
CA ASN A 55 -5.75 13.83 -5.10
C ASN A 55 -6.40 12.45 -4.86
N THR A 56 -6.95 12.23 -3.66
CA THR A 56 -7.61 10.95 -3.29
C THR A 56 -9.04 10.83 -3.83
N GLY A 57 -9.51 11.83 -4.59
CA GLY A 57 -10.82 11.83 -5.23
C GLY A 57 -11.96 12.00 -4.22
N LYS A 58 -12.98 11.14 -4.34
CA LYS A 58 -14.22 11.23 -3.54
C LYS A 58 -13.98 11.07 -2.04
N PHE A 59 -12.99 10.28 -1.64
CA PHE A 59 -12.74 9.95 -0.24
C PHE A 59 -11.53 10.73 0.27
N THR A 60 -11.79 11.85 0.94
CA THR A 60 -10.76 12.78 1.45
C THR A 60 -10.46 12.59 2.95
N GLY A 61 -11.06 11.57 3.55
CA GLY A 61 -10.93 11.26 4.98
C GLY A 61 -11.24 9.80 5.27
N ARG A 62 -11.42 9.48 6.55
CA ARG A 62 -11.79 8.13 6.96
C ARG A 62 -13.22 7.80 6.52
N SER A 63 -13.47 6.54 6.20
CA SER A 63 -14.80 5.95 6.11
C SER A 63 -15.01 4.98 7.28
N PRO A 64 -15.38 5.46 8.49
CA PRO A 64 -15.47 4.59 9.67
C PRO A 64 -16.40 3.39 9.48
N LYS A 65 -17.44 3.56 8.66
CA LYS A 65 -18.43 2.54 8.30
C LYS A 65 -17.95 1.51 7.27
N ASP A 66 -16.72 1.58 6.80
CA ASP A 66 -16.12 0.57 5.91
C ASP A 66 -15.01 -0.25 6.59
N ARG A 67 -14.77 -0.02 7.89
CA ARG A 67 -13.83 -0.80 8.68
C ARG A 67 -14.54 -1.92 9.43
N TYR A 68 -13.99 -3.13 9.35
CA TYR A 68 -14.48 -4.33 10.02
C TYR A 68 -13.33 -5.03 10.76
N ILE A 69 -13.67 -5.87 11.72
CA ILE A 69 -12.74 -6.77 12.40
C ILE A 69 -13.34 -8.17 12.30
N VAL A 70 -12.61 -9.11 11.71
CA VAL A 70 -13.09 -10.49 11.56
C VAL A 70 -13.41 -11.07 12.94
N SER A 71 -14.64 -11.57 13.11
CA SER A 71 -15.06 -12.31 14.30
C SER A 71 -14.69 -13.78 14.16
N ASP A 72 -13.58 -14.16 14.77
CA ASP A 72 -13.07 -15.54 14.81
C ASP A 72 -12.91 -16.04 16.26
N SER A 73 -12.35 -17.23 16.43
CA SER A 73 -12.13 -17.82 17.75
C SER A 73 -11.19 -17.03 18.66
N ILE A 74 -10.34 -16.18 18.10
CA ILE A 74 -9.36 -15.34 18.82
C ILE A 74 -10.01 -14.01 19.24
N THR A 75 -10.83 -13.43 18.37
CA THR A 75 -11.35 -12.06 18.53
C THR A 75 -12.74 -12.00 19.17
N LYS A 76 -13.58 -13.04 19.01
CA LYS A 76 -15.00 -13.03 19.41
C LYS A 76 -15.28 -12.54 20.84
N ASP A 77 -14.43 -12.88 21.81
CA ASP A 77 -14.64 -12.54 23.23
C ASP A 77 -13.72 -11.41 23.71
N LYS A 78 -12.83 -10.91 22.85
CA LYS A 78 -11.81 -9.90 23.20
C LYS A 78 -12.11 -8.52 22.63
N VAL A 79 -12.83 -8.46 21.52
CA VAL A 79 -13.15 -7.20 20.86
C VAL A 79 -14.42 -6.61 21.47
N TRP A 80 -14.40 -5.30 21.71
CA TRP A 80 -15.59 -4.58 22.15
C TRP A 80 -16.52 -4.31 20.96
N TRP A 81 -17.44 -5.24 20.68
CA TRP A 81 -18.33 -5.19 19.53
C TRP A 81 -19.40 -4.08 19.62
N GLY A 82 -19.78 -3.54 18.46
CA GLY A 82 -20.85 -2.55 18.33
C GLY A 82 -20.76 -1.80 16.99
N GLU A 83 -21.41 -0.64 16.90
CA GLU A 83 -21.43 0.18 15.66
C GLU A 83 -20.02 0.56 15.15
N ILE A 84 -19.03 0.66 16.05
CA ILE A 84 -17.65 1.01 15.70
C ILE A 84 -16.84 -0.22 15.29
N ASN A 85 -16.94 -1.32 16.04
CA ASN A 85 -16.25 -2.58 15.79
C ASN A 85 -17.27 -3.59 15.30
N ARG A 86 -17.39 -3.72 13.98
CA ARG A 86 -18.36 -4.59 13.32
C ARG A 86 -17.65 -5.84 12.78
N PRO A 87 -18.29 -7.02 12.89
CA PRO A 87 -17.74 -8.27 12.37
C PRO A 87 -17.67 -8.29 10.84
#